data_AF-A0A182NJ68-F1
#
_entry.id   AF-A0A182NJ68-F1
#
_cell.length_a   1.000
_cell.length_b   1.000
_cell.length_c   1.000
_cell.angle_alpha   90.00
_cell.angle_beta   90.00
_cell.angle_gamma   90.00
#
_symmetry.space_group_name_H-M   'P 1'
#
loop_
_entity.id
_entity.type
_entity.pdbx_description
1 polymer ?
#
loop_
_entity_poly.entity_id
_entity_poly.type
_entity_poly.pdbx_seq_one_letter_code
_entity_poly.pdbx_strand_id
1 'polypeptide(L)'
;MASWIFVVLALCLFSGIQAHINYCANSYCNNGYQNVGCNPPVVPGGVRCTGKSPAVVTLNSAQQTLILNEHNTRRSQLALGHLRPFLSAKRMPTLTWDTELAKQA
;
A
#
# COMPACT_ATOMS: atom_id res chain seq x y z
N MET A 1 -34.67 -23.10 -20.59
CA MET A 1 -34.22 -21.76 -20.16
C MET A 1 -33.66 -21.70 -18.72
N ALA A 2 -33.72 -22.78 -17.94
CA ALA A 2 -33.16 -22.80 -16.58
C ALA A 2 -31.64 -23.07 -16.55
N SER A 3 -31.11 -23.79 -17.54
CA SER A 3 -29.71 -24.26 -17.53
C SER A 3 -28.66 -23.14 -17.60
N TRP A 4 -28.95 -22.02 -18.27
CA TRP A 4 -28.02 -20.89 -18.38
C TRP A 4 -27.98 -20.04 -17.12
N ILE A 5 -29.10 -19.97 -16.38
CA ILE A 5 -29.19 -19.30 -15.08
C ILE A 5 -28.26 -19.99 -14.06
N PHE A 6 -28.26 -21.32 -14.01
CA PHE A 6 -27.36 -22.08 -13.12
C PHE A 6 -25.88 -21.90 -13.48
N VAL A 7 -25.54 -21.80 -14.76
CA VAL A 7 -24.16 -21.58 -15.22
C VAL A 7 -23.67 -20.17 -14.86
N VAL A 8 -24.52 -19.15 -15.04
CA VAL A 8 -24.18 -17.76 -14.67
C VAL A 8 -24.07 -17.60 -13.15
N LEU A 9 -24.98 -18.20 -12.38
CA LEU A 9 -24.90 -18.20 -10.91
C LEU A 9 -23.65 -18.90 -10.39
N ALA A 10 -23.28 -20.05 -10.98
CA ALA A 10 -22.04 -20.74 -10.62
C ALA A 10 -20.80 -19.89 -10.94
N LEU A 11 -20.74 -19.26 -12.13
CA LEU A 11 -19.63 -18.38 -12.52
C LEU A 11 -19.48 -17.14 -11.63
N CYS A 12 -20.59 -16.56 -11.14
CA CYS A 12 -20.57 -15.44 -10.19
C CYS A 12 -20.09 -15.84 -8.78
N LEU A 13 -20.34 -17.08 -8.35
CA LEU A 13 -19.89 -17.57 -7.05
C LEU A 13 -18.37 -17.85 -7.01
N PHE A 14 -17.76 -18.20 -8.14
CA PHE A 14 -16.31 -18.47 -8.22
C PHE A 14 -15.44 -17.22 -8.40
N SER A 15 -15.99 -16.07 -8.83
CA SER A 15 -15.21 -14.85 -9.06
C SER A 15 -14.81 -14.11 -7.78
N GLY A 16 -15.24 -14.58 -6.61
CA GLY A 16 -15.06 -13.92 -5.31
C GLY A 16 -13.89 -14.41 -4.46
N ILE A 17 -13.02 -15.29 -4.95
CA ILE A 17 -11.83 -15.71 -4.18
C ILE A 17 -10.79 -14.59 -4.24
N GLN A 18 -10.96 -13.58 -3.39
CA GLN A 18 -9.90 -12.61 -3.11
C GLN A 18 -8.71 -13.40 -2.55
N ALA A 19 -7.60 -13.47 -3.28
CA ALA A 19 -6.37 -14.03 -2.76
C ALA A 19 -5.98 -13.21 -1.51
N HIS A 20 -6.13 -13.81 -0.33
CA HIS A 20 -5.70 -13.19 0.90
C HIS A 20 -4.17 -13.19 0.93
N ILE A 21 -3.56 -12.02 1.12
CA ILE A 21 -2.09 -11.93 1.20
C ILE A 21 -1.67 -12.56 2.53
N ASN A 22 -0.79 -13.57 2.46
CA ASN A 22 -0.22 -14.19 3.65
C ASN A 22 1.06 -13.44 4.05
N TYR A 23 0.94 -12.38 4.83
CA TYR A 23 2.11 -11.61 5.30
C TYR A 23 3.09 -12.45 6.14
N CYS A 24 2.66 -13.57 6.70
CA CYS A 24 3.54 -14.46 7.46
C CYS A 24 4.41 -15.37 6.58
N ALA A 25 4.29 -15.29 5.25
CA ALA A 25 5.19 -16.00 4.36
C ALA A 25 6.61 -15.43 4.45
N ASN A 26 7.59 -16.32 4.60
CA ASN A 26 9.02 -15.97 4.72
C ASN A 26 9.65 -15.43 3.41
N SER A 27 8.86 -15.26 2.35
CA SER A 27 9.33 -14.81 1.03
C SER A 27 9.38 -13.29 0.86
N TYR A 28 8.72 -12.52 1.73
CA TYR A 28 8.62 -11.06 1.57
C TYR A 28 9.81 -10.29 2.12
N CYS A 29 10.52 -10.85 3.09
CA CYS A 29 11.64 -10.20 3.76
C CYS A 29 12.86 -11.13 3.79
N ASN A 30 14.04 -10.57 3.55
CA ASN A 30 15.30 -11.32 3.61
C ASN A 30 15.64 -11.71 5.06
N ASN A 31 16.57 -12.65 5.23
CA ASN A 31 17.14 -13.06 6.53
C ASN A 31 16.12 -13.59 7.56
N GLY A 32 14.96 -14.08 7.11
CA GLY A 32 13.93 -14.62 8.00
C GLY A 32 13.21 -13.55 8.85
N TYR A 33 13.35 -12.27 8.51
CA TYR A 33 12.53 -11.23 9.13
C TYR A 33 11.05 -11.44 8.80
N GLN A 34 10.19 -11.17 9.77
CA GLN A 34 8.76 -11.23 9.61
C GLN A 34 8.24 -9.91 9.01
N ASN A 35 7.33 -9.98 8.05
CA ASN A 35 6.67 -8.80 7.50
C ASN A 35 5.81 -8.11 8.59
N VAL A 36 5.73 -6.77 8.56
CA VAL A 36 4.98 -5.97 9.54
C VAL A 36 3.49 -6.31 9.60
N GLY A 37 2.90 -6.75 8.48
CA GLY A 37 1.51 -7.19 8.42
C GLY A 37 1.26 -8.58 9.01
N CYS A 38 2.30 -9.35 9.33
CA CYS A 38 2.15 -10.62 10.03
C CYS A 38 2.10 -10.39 11.53
N ASN A 39 0.97 -10.72 12.17
CA ASN A 39 0.71 -10.51 13.60
C ASN A 39 0.97 -9.05 14.05
N PRO A 40 0.29 -8.05 13.44
CA PRO A 40 0.50 -6.66 13.79
C PRO A 40 0.09 -6.39 15.25
N PRO A 41 0.66 -5.34 15.88
CA PRO A 41 0.25 -4.95 17.22
C PRO A 41 -1.24 -4.57 17.26
N VAL A 42 -1.84 -4.71 18.44
CA VAL A 42 -3.22 -4.28 18.67
C VAL A 42 -3.38 -2.78 18.43
N VAL A 43 -4.52 -2.37 17.88
CA VAL A 43 -4.91 -0.97 17.72
C VAL A 43 -5.02 -0.31 19.10
N PRO A 44 -4.55 0.93 19.30
CA PRO A 44 -4.10 1.89 18.27
C PRO A 44 -2.59 1.91 18.02
N GLY A 45 -1.84 0.96 18.58
CA GLY A 45 -0.39 0.88 18.40
C GLY A 45 0.26 -0.06 19.41
N GLY A 46 1.54 -0.39 19.16
CA GLY A 46 2.30 -1.29 20.02
C GLY A 46 2.58 -0.72 21.42
N VAL A 47 3.24 -1.52 22.26
CA VAL A 47 3.56 -1.21 23.68
C VAL A 47 4.29 0.12 23.93
N ARG A 48 4.89 0.71 22.89
CA ARG A 48 5.55 2.02 22.96
C ARG A 48 4.57 3.20 22.90
N CYS A 49 3.31 2.95 22.53
CA CYS A 49 2.25 3.93 22.47
C CYS A 49 1.45 4.06 23.79
N THR A 50 1.71 3.18 24.78
CA THR A 50 1.05 3.22 26.09
C THR A 50 1.23 4.58 26.77
N GLY A 51 0.12 5.17 27.24
CA GLY A 51 0.10 6.49 27.89
C GLY A 51 0.28 7.68 26.94
N LYS A 52 0.29 7.46 25.62
CA LYS A 52 0.49 8.52 24.61
C LYS A 52 -0.77 8.87 23.80
N SER A 53 -1.93 8.36 24.20
CA SER A 53 -3.21 8.56 23.50
C SER A 53 -3.12 8.33 21.97
N PRO A 54 -2.66 7.15 21.51
CA PRO A 54 -2.47 6.89 20.09
C PRO A 54 -3.81 6.83 19.34
N ALA A 55 -3.77 7.20 18.06
CA ALA A 55 -4.91 7.10 17.15
C ALA A 55 -4.46 6.58 15.79
N VAL A 56 -5.25 5.68 15.20
CA VAL A 56 -5.07 5.25 13.82
C VAL A 56 -5.72 6.28 12.91
N VAL A 57 -4.93 6.88 12.01
CA VAL A 57 -5.40 7.92 11.09
C VAL A 57 -5.67 7.31 9.73
N THR A 58 -6.92 7.37 9.28
CA THR A 58 -7.27 7.00 7.91
C THR A 58 -7.03 8.20 7.00
N LEU A 59 -6.13 8.05 6.03
CA LEU A 59 -5.87 9.08 5.02
C LEU A 59 -7.00 9.09 3.99
N ASN A 60 -7.69 10.21 3.88
CA ASN A 60 -8.72 10.40 2.85
C ASN A 60 -8.11 10.65 1.47
N SER A 61 -8.93 10.63 0.41
CA SER A 61 -8.48 10.80 -0.97
C SER A 61 -7.75 12.13 -1.23
N ALA A 62 -8.15 13.22 -0.57
CA ALA A 62 -7.49 14.51 -0.71
C ALA A 62 -6.08 14.47 -0.09
N GLN A 63 -5.91 13.85 1.08
CA GLN A 63 -4.61 13.66 1.73
C GLN A 63 -3.69 12.75 0.90
N GLN A 64 -4.22 11.64 0.38
CA GLN A 64 -3.46 10.75 -0.52
C GLN A 64 -2.98 11.48 -1.77
N THR A 65 -3.87 12.28 -2.38
CA THR A 65 -3.55 13.11 -3.55
C THR A 65 -2.47 14.14 -3.24
N LEU A 66 -2.57 14.82 -2.09
CA LEU A 66 -1.56 15.78 -1.65
C LEU A 66 -0.19 15.12 -1.48
N ILE A 67 -0.14 13.96 -0.82
CA ILE A 67 1.10 13.20 -0.62
C ILE A 67 1.73 12.83 -1.97
N LEU A 68 0.94 12.30 -2.91
CA LEU A 68 1.42 11.97 -4.25
C LEU A 68 1.92 13.21 -5.01
N ASN A 69 1.19 14.32 -4.96
CA ASN A 69 1.56 15.55 -5.65
C ASN A 69 2.89 16.10 -5.12
N GLU A 70 3.08 16.12 -3.81
CA GLU A 70 4.33 16.58 -3.20
C GLU A 70 5.53 15.70 -3.60
N HIS A 71 5.37 14.38 -3.54
CA HIS A 71 6.43 13.46 -3.95
C HIS A 71 6.75 13.59 -5.44
N ASN A 72 5.74 13.61 -6.31
CA ASN A 72 5.93 13.66 -7.75
C ASN A 72 6.47 15.01 -8.22
N THR A 73 6.08 16.12 -7.59
CA THR A 73 6.64 17.45 -7.86
C THR A 73 8.14 17.48 -7.56
N ARG A 74 8.55 17.00 -6.38
CA ARG A 74 9.97 16.96 -5.99
C ARG A 74 10.77 15.99 -6.87
N ARG A 75 10.21 14.82 -7.18
CA ARG A 75 10.82 13.86 -8.12
C ARG A 75 11.01 14.47 -9.51
N SER A 76 10.06 15.25 -10.00
CA SER A 76 10.17 15.96 -11.28
C SER A 76 11.27 17.03 -11.24
N GLN A 77 11.34 17.83 -10.17
CA GLN A 77 12.41 18.83 -10.00
C GLN A 77 13.79 18.18 -9.98
N LEU A 78 13.93 17.07 -9.25
CA LEU A 78 15.17 16.28 -9.22
C LEU A 78 15.49 15.70 -10.60
N ALA A 79 14.49 15.14 -11.29
CA ALA A 79 14.68 14.54 -12.61
C ALA A 79 15.18 15.55 -13.66
N LEU A 80 14.72 16.81 -13.57
CA LEU A 80 15.17 17.90 -14.44
C LEU A 80 16.54 18.48 -14.05
N GLY A 81 17.13 18.05 -12.92
CA GLY A 81 18.37 18.62 -12.40
C GLY A 81 18.20 20.03 -11.82
N HIS A 82 16.97 20.42 -11.44
CA HIS A 82 16.68 21.73 -10.86
C HIS A 82 17.06 21.82 -9.37
N LEU A 83 17.41 20.69 -8.75
CA LEU A 83 17.70 20.59 -7.33
C LEU A 83 19.21 20.38 -7.14
N ARG A 84 19.95 21.47 -6.89
CA ARG A 84 21.41 21.40 -6.66
C ARG A 84 21.71 20.60 -5.40
N PRO A 85 22.80 19.80 -5.35
CA PRO A 85 23.83 19.61 -6.38
C PRO A 85 23.54 18.45 -7.35
N PHE A 86 22.31 17.94 -7.38
CA PHE A 86 22.00 16.71 -8.11
C PHE A 86 21.90 16.94 -9.62
N LEU A 87 22.40 15.98 -10.39
CA LEU A 87 22.25 15.94 -11.85
C LEU A 87 20.85 15.43 -12.23
N SER A 88 20.47 15.67 -13.49
CA SER A 88 19.22 15.16 -14.05
C SER A 88 19.19 13.62 -14.11
N ALA A 89 17.99 13.06 -14.00
CA ALA A 89 17.79 11.61 -14.01
C ALA A 89 17.36 11.12 -15.40
N LYS A 90 17.96 10.02 -15.89
CA LYS A 90 17.56 9.39 -17.15
C LYS A 90 16.17 8.74 -17.09
N ARG A 91 15.75 8.26 -15.91
CA ARG A 91 14.45 7.60 -15.69
C ARG A 91 13.96 7.86 -14.27
N MET A 92 12.87 8.63 -14.14
CA MET A 92 12.24 8.94 -12.86
C MET A 92 10.70 8.86 -13.03
N PRO A 93 10.10 7.67 -12.91
CA PRO A 93 8.66 7.52 -13.14
C PRO A 93 7.82 8.20 -12.06
N THR A 94 6.63 8.65 -12.45
CA THR A 94 5.60 9.16 -11.55
C THR A 94 5.11 8.06 -10.61
N LEU A 95 5.01 8.36 -9.32
CA LEU A 95 4.45 7.45 -8.33
C LEU A 95 2.92 7.46 -8.40
N THR A 96 2.33 6.30 -8.12
CA THR A 96 0.89 6.12 -7.92
C THR A 96 0.64 5.68 -6.48
N TRP A 97 -0.58 5.93 -5.99
CA TRP A 97 -0.99 5.39 -4.71
C TRP A 97 -1.12 3.87 -4.84
N ASP A 98 -0.60 3.15 -3.85
CA ASP A 98 -0.77 1.71 -3.74
C ASP A 98 -1.49 1.41 -2.42
N THR A 99 -2.66 0.79 -2.52
CA THR A 99 -3.50 0.51 -1.35
C THR A 99 -2.91 -0.55 -0.45
N GLU A 100 -2.05 -1.42 -0.98
CA GLU A 100 -1.44 -2.49 -0.23
C GLU A 100 -0.28 -1.95 0.61
N LEU A 101 0.59 -1.14 0.00
CA LEU A 101 1.64 -0.41 0.73
C LEU A 101 1.04 0.49 1.81
N ALA A 102 -0.09 1.16 1.53
CA ALA A 102 -0.75 2.02 2.50
C ALA A 102 -1.27 1.28 3.75
N LYS A 103 -1.66 0.00 3.64
CA LYS A 103 -2.11 -0.80 4.80
C LYS A 103 -0.95 -1.21 5.71
N GLN A 104 0.28 -1.23 5.19
CA GLN A 104 1.47 -1.68 5.92
C GLN A 104 2.37 -0.54 6.43
N ALA A 105 2.01 0.71 6.14
CA ALA A 105 2.78 1.91 6.48
C ALA A 105 2.61 2.35 7.94
#